data_AF-A0AAN0M2Z6-F1
#
_entry.id   AF-A0AAN0M2Z6-F1
#
_cell.length_a   1.000
_cell.length_b   1.000
_cell.length_c   1.000
_cell.angle_alpha   90.00
_cell.angle_beta   90.00
_cell.angle_gamma   90.00
#
_symmetry.space_group_name_H-M   'P 1'
#
loop_
_entity.id
_entity.type
_entity.pdbx_description
1 polymer ?
#
loop_
_entity_poly.entity_id
_entity_poly.type
_entity_poly.pdbx_seq_one_letter_code
_entity_poly.pdbx_strand_id
1 'polypeptide(L)'
;MLENAADAQKLIRYIVKFSLSVQALGAAVLAIDFIPKFGFLKGIYFSMFHSISAFNNAGFDLFGNSLEGFTQTPLVLLTIGGLIFFGGLGFIVWRDLLTFKRKKRLLIHTKITLITTVGILIIAFVLFG
;
A
#
# COMPACT_ATOMS: atom_id res chain seq x y z
N MET A 1 27.26 7.44 -4.17
CA MET A 1 25.91 7.32 -4.77
C MET A 1 24.85 8.20 -4.07
N LEU A 2 25.24 9.27 -3.38
CA LEU A 2 24.41 10.45 -3.10
C LEU A 2 25.38 11.65 -3.00
N GLU A 3 25.76 12.26 -4.12
CA GLU A 3 26.68 13.42 -4.10
C GLU A 3 25.94 14.77 -4.13
N ASN A 4 24.65 14.80 -4.50
CA ASN A 4 23.89 16.05 -4.63
C ASN A 4 22.57 16.02 -3.86
N ALA A 5 22.40 16.97 -2.93
CA ALA A 5 21.15 17.19 -2.20
C ALA A 5 19.93 17.39 -3.14
N ALA A 6 20.16 17.89 -4.35
CA ALA A 6 19.14 18.06 -5.38
C ALA A 6 18.51 16.73 -5.84
N ASP A 7 19.27 15.64 -5.91
CA ASP A 7 18.75 14.34 -6.33
C ASP A 7 17.98 13.65 -5.19
N ALA A 8 18.43 13.84 -3.95
CA ALA A 8 17.68 13.41 -2.77
C ALA A 8 16.33 14.15 -2.67
N GLN A 9 16.30 15.46 -2.92
CA GLN A 9 15.07 16.24 -2.90
C GLN A 9 14.06 15.78 -3.97
N LYS A 10 14.52 15.50 -5.19
CA LYS A 10 13.68 14.94 -6.27
C LYS A 10 13.11 13.58 -5.87
N LEU A 11 13.93 12.73 -5.25
CA LEU A 11 13.51 11.41 -4.81
C LEU A 11 12.44 11.50 -3.70
N ILE A 12 12.68 12.31 -2.67
CA ILE A 12 11.73 12.51 -1.57
C ILE A 12 10.40 13.04 -2.10
N ARG A 13 10.43 14.05 -2.98
CA ARG A 13 9.21 14.61 -3.60
C ARG A 13 8.44 13.55 -4.38
N TYR A 14 9.14 12.65 -5.08
CA TYR A 14 8.52 11.53 -5.78
C TYR A 14 7.87 10.54 -4.80
N ILE A 15 8.57 10.16 -3.73
CA ILE A 15 8.07 9.24 -2.70
C ILE A 15 6.80 9.78 -2.06
N VAL A 16 6.82 11.05 -1.62
CA VAL A 16 5.69 11.69 -0.96
C VAL A 16 4.48 11.76 -1.89
N LYS A 17 4.67 12.19 -3.15
CA LYS A 17 3.58 12.24 -4.12
C LYS A 17 2.97 10.87 -4.40
N PHE A 18 3.82 9.87 -4.66
CA PHE A 18 3.36 8.51 -4.91
C PHE A 18 2.59 7.93 -3.71
N SER A 19 3.16 8.07 -2.51
CA SER A 19 2.57 7.64 -1.25
C SER A 19 1.19 8.25 -1.02
N LEU A 20 1.08 9.58 -1.16
CA LEU A 20 -0.20 10.28 -1.03
C LEU A 20 -1.22 9.87 -2.08
N SER A 21 -0.81 9.64 -3.34
CA SER A 21 -1.72 9.19 -4.40
C SER A 21 -2.29 7.80 -4.11
N VAL A 22 -1.45 6.86 -3.66
CA VAL A 22 -1.89 5.50 -3.33
C VAL A 22 -2.81 5.50 -2.11
N GLN A 23 -2.48 6.27 -1.07
CA GLN A 23 -3.34 6.42 0.11
C GLN A 23 -4.67 7.10 -0.21
N ALA A 24 -4.68 8.12 -1.08
CA ALA A 24 -5.93 8.77 -1.51
C ALA A 24 -6.84 7.80 -2.28
N LEU A 25 -6.26 6.99 -3.17
CA LEU A 25 -6.99 5.94 -3.89
C LEU A 25 -7.55 4.87 -2.94
N GLY A 26 -6.72 4.38 -2.02
CA GLY A 26 -7.15 3.41 -1.01
C GLY A 26 -8.26 3.94 -0.11
N ALA A 27 -8.14 5.18 0.35
CA ALA A 27 -9.18 5.86 1.12
C ALA A 27 -10.47 6.03 0.33
N ALA A 28 -10.40 6.37 -0.97
CA ALA A 28 -11.59 6.51 -1.81
C ALA A 28 -12.33 5.18 -1.99
N VAL A 29 -11.61 4.08 -2.17
CA VAL A 29 -12.21 2.74 -2.28
C VAL A 29 -12.83 2.31 -0.95
N LEU A 30 -12.13 2.51 0.17
CA LEU A 30 -12.67 2.21 1.51
C LEU A 30 -13.89 3.07 1.84
N ALA A 31 -13.96 4.30 1.34
CA ALA A 31 -15.08 5.20 1.59
C ALA A 31 -16.39 4.68 0.99
N ILE A 32 -16.34 3.88 -0.08
CA ILE A 32 -17.53 3.26 -0.70
C ILE A 32 -18.25 2.36 0.31
N ASP A 33 -17.51 1.64 1.15
CA ASP A 33 -18.08 0.73 2.16
C ASP A 33 -18.31 1.43 3.50
N PHE A 34 -17.42 2.34 3.92
CA PHE A 34 -17.50 2.96 5.25
C PHE A 34 -18.49 4.12 5.34
N ILE A 35 -18.70 4.89 4.27
CA ILE A 35 -19.70 5.97 4.26
C ILE A 35 -21.12 5.46 4.54
N PRO A 36 -21.63 4.41 3.86
CA PRO A 36 -22.98 3.92 4.13
C PRO A 36 -23.11 3.26 5.52
N LYS A 37 -22.03 2.72 6.10
CA LYS A 37 -22.05 2.05 7.41
C LYS A 37 -21.94 3.00 8.60
N PHE A 38 -21.10 4.03 8.50
CA PHE A 38 -20.78 4.92 9.64
C PHE A 38 -21.25 6.36 9.47
N GLY A 39 -21.83 6.70 8.31
CA GLY A 39 -22.23 8.05 7.92
C GLY A 39 -21.10 8.81 7.22
N PHE A 40 -21.43 9.94 6.59
CA PHE A 40 -20.51 10.66 5.69
C PHE A 40 -19.20 11.12 6.36
N LEU A 41 -19.30 11.87 7.45
CA LEU A 41 -18.14 12.43 8.17
C LEU A 41 -17.25 11.34 8.80
N LYS A 42 -17.87 10.38 9.52
CA LYS A 42 -17.13 9.29 10.18
C LYS A 42 -16.57 8.29 9.17
N GLY A 43 -17.31 7.99 8.10
CA GLY A 43 -16.88 7.10 7.03
C GLY A 43 -15.61 7.61 6.36
N ILE A 44 -15.57 8.89 5.97
CA ILE A 44 -14.36 9.50 5.38
C ILE A 44 -13.18 9.43 6.35
N TYR A 45 -13.40 9.73 7.63
CA TYR A 45 -12.34 9.68 8.64
C TYR A 45 -11.79 8.26 8.81
N PHE A 46 -12.67 7.26 8.94
CA PHE A 46 -12.25 5.86 9.07
C PHE A 46 -11.51 5.37 7.82
N SER A 47 -11.97 5.73 6.63
CA SER A 47 -11.35 5.30 5.38
C SER A 47 -9.95 5.90 5.22
N MET A 48 -9.79 7.18 5.55
CA MET A 48 -8.50 7.86 5.46
C MET A 48 -7.51 7.28 6.47
N PHE A 49 -7.94 7.11 7.73
CA PHE A 49 -7.09 6.54 8.77
C PHE A 49 -6.63 5.12 8.43
N HIS A 50 -7.56 4.23 8.06
CA HIS A 50 -7.21 2.85 7.71
C HIS A 50 -6.33 2.80 6.47
N SER A 51 -6.53 3.69 5.49
CA SER A 51 -5.66 3.72 4.31
C SER A 51 -4.23 4.13 4.64
N ILE A 52 -4.04 5.15 5.50
CA ILE A 52 -2.71 5.61 5.94
C ILE A 52 -2.04 4.53 6.78
N SER A 53 -2.77 3.96 7.75
CA SER A 53 -2.28 2.90 8.65
C SER A 53 -1.86 1.66 7.87
N ALA A 54 -2.69 1.20 6.92
CA ALA A 54 -2.39 0.05 6.07
C ALA A 54 -1.17 0.29 5.17
N PHE A 55 -1.10 1.43 4.47
CA PHE A 55 0.03 1.74 3.58
C PHE A 55 1.36 1.82 4.34
N ASN A 56 1.34 2.34 5.57
CA ASN A 56 2.53 2.42 6.41
C ASN A 56 2.78 1.14 7.23
N ASN A 57 1.99 0.08 7.06
CA ASN A 57 2.06 -1.15 7.84
C ASN A 57 2.00 -0.91 9.37
N ALA A 58 1.26 0.12 9.81
CA ALA A 58 1.20 0.51 11.21
C ALA A 58 0.37 -0.46 12.07
N GLY A 59 -0.57 -1.18 11.45
CA GLY A 59 -1.40 -2.17 12.15
C GLY A 59 -2.45 -1.58 13.09
N PHE A 60 -2.64 -0.25 13.10
CA PHE A 60 -3.66 0.41 13.90
C PHE A 60 -5.01 0.40 13.20
N ASP A 61 -6.05 0.08 13.93
CA ASP A 61 -7.45 0.22 13.54
C ASP A 61 -8.17 1.17 14.51
N LEU A 62 -9.28 1.76 14.04
CA LEU A 62 -10.16 2.60 14.87
C LEU A 62 -11.39 1.83 15.39
N PHE A 63 -11.49 0.54 15.08
CA PHE A 63 -12.66 -0.28 15.38
C PHE A 63 -12.51 -1.05 16.70
N GLY A 64 -11.31 -1.08 17.29
CA GLY A 64 -11.02 -1.71 18.59
C GLY A 64 -10.92 -3.23 18.56
N ASN A 65 -11.53 -3.85 17.55
CA ASN A 65 -11.57 -5.30 17.36
C ASN A 65 -10.87 -5.73 16.07
N SER A 66 -9.97 -4.91 15.52
CA SER A 66 -9.39 -5.16 14.20
C SER A 66 -10.44 -5.24 13.10
N LEU A 67 -10.06 -5.77 11.94
CA LEU A 67 -10.92 -5.95 10.78
C LEU A 67 -11.85 -7.16 10.88
N GLU A 68 -12.06 -7.69 12.09
CA GLU A 68 -12.85 -8.91 12.33
C GLU A 68 -14.31 -8.74 11.83
N GLY A 69 -14.89 -7.56 12.02
CA GLY A 69 -16.21 -7.20 11.48
C GLY A 69 -16.29 -7.05 9.95
N PHE A 70 -15.15 -7.07 9.25
CA PHE A 70 -15.05 -6.91 7.79
C PHE A 70 -14.56 -8.18 7.09
N THR A 71 -14.46 -9.31 7.80
CA THR A 71 -14.05 -10.61 7.24
C THR A 71 -14.92 -11.06 6.07
N GLN A 72 -16.21 -10.72 6.07
CA GLN A 72 -17.17 -11.01 4.99
C GLN A 72 -17.25 -9.91 3.92
N THR A 73 -16.37 -8.89 3.98
CA THR A 73 -16.34 -7.78 3.01
C THR A 73 -15.04 -7.82 2.21
N PRO A 74 -14.99 -8.56 1.08
CA PRO A 74 -13.77 -8.73 0.29
C PRO A 74 -13.17 -7.41 -0.19
N LEU A 75 -14.01 -6.41 -0.46
CA LEU A 75 -13.58 -5.08 -0.92
C LEU A 75 -12.64 -4.42 0.09
N VAL A 76 -12.99 -4.41 1.38
CA VAL A 76 -12.18 -3.78 2.43
C VAL A 76 -10.88 -4.57 2.63
N LEU A 77 -10.98 -5.90 2.69
CA LEU A 77 -9.84 -6.79 2.93
C LEU A 77 -8.81 -6.72 1.79
N LEU A 78 -9.27 -6.75 0.53
CA LEU A 78 -8.41 -6.60 -0.65
C LEU A 78 -7.77 -5.22 -0.73
N THR A 79 -8.51 -4.16 -0.35
CA THR A 79 -7.97 -2.80 -0.38
C THR A 79 -6.87 -2.63 0.66
N ILE A 80 -7.07 -3.10 1.88
CA ILE A 80 -6.07 -3.03 2.96
C ILE A 80 -4.87 -3.92 2.66
N GLY A 81 -5.10 -5.17 2.23
CA GLY A 81 -4.02 -6.07 1.82
C GLY A 81 -3.22 -5.52 0.64
N GLY A 82 -3.91 -4.89 -0.32
CA GLY A 82 -3.29 -4.14 -1.40
C GLY A 82 -2.42 -3.01 -0.86
N LEU A 83 -2.95 -2.11 -0.03
CA LEU A 83 -2.20 -0.99 0.53
C LEU A 83 -0.94 -1.44 1.29
N ILE A 84 -1.05 -2.50 2.10
CA ILE A 84 0.08 -3.15 2.79
C ILE A 84 1.13 -3.63 1.79
N PHE A 85 0.71 -4.33 0.74
CA PHE A 85 1.60 -4.80 -0.33
C PHE A 85 2.29 -3.65 -1.08
N PHE A 86 1.52 -2.63 -1.46
CA PHE A 86 2.02 -1.44 -2.16
C PHE A 86 3.01 -0.65 -1.30
N GLY A 87 2.75 -0.52 0.01
CA GLY A 87 3.64 0.12 0.98
C GLY A 87 4.89 -0.70 1.29
N GLY A 88 4.75 -2.01 1.44
CA GLY A 88 5.84 -2.93 1.80
C GLY A 88 6.90 -3.15 0.72
N LEU A 89 6.54 -3.06 -0.57
CA LEU A 89 7.50 -3.23 -1.68
C LEU A 89 8.55 -2.11 -1.78
N GLY A 90 8.31 -0.95 -1.17
CA GLY A 90 9.22 0.19 -1.21
C GLY A 90 9.23 0.95 -2.54
N PHE A 91 9.40 2.27 -2.45
CA PHE A 91 9.31 3.19 -3.60
C PHE A 91 10.34 2.92 -4.73
N ILE A 92 11.48 2.29 -4.39
CA ILE A 92 12.55 1.96 -5.33
C ILE A 92 12.06 0.91 -6.33
N VAL A 93 11.30 -0.08 -5.86
CA VAL A 93 10.72 -1.14 -6.68
C VAL A 93 9.69 -0.55 -7.64
N TRP A 94 8.81 0.33 -7.15
CA TRP A 94 7.83 1.02 -7.99
C TRP A 94 8.47 1.89 -9.08
N ARG A 95 9.51 2.65 -8.71
CA ARG A 95 10.25 3.47 -9.68
C ARG A 95 10.92 2.60 -10.75
N ASP A 96 11.52 1.47 -10.36
CA ASP A 96 12.15 0.56 -11.31
C ASP A 96 11.12 -0.15 -12.20
N LEU A 97 9.96 -0.53 -11.65
CA LEU A 97 8.84 -1.13 -12.39
C LEU A 97 8.22 -0.17 -13.40
N LEU A 98 8.07 1.11 -13.05
CA LEU A 98 7.60 2.16 -13.96
C LEU A 98 8.62 2.48 -15.06
N THR A 99 9.92 2.37 -14.75
CA THR A 99 11.01 2.58 -15.72
C THR A 99 11.26 1.33 -16.59
N PHE A 100 10.76 0.17 -16.17
CA PHE A 100 10.93 -1.11 -16.86
C PHE A 100 10.43 -1.08 -18.31
N LYS A 101 9.30 -0.38 -18.58
CA LYS A 101 8.75 -0.21 -19.94
C LYS A 101 9.75 0.40 -20.93
N ARG A 102 10.75 1.15 -20.46
CA ARG A 102 11.76 1.81 -21.30
C ARG A 102 13.09 1.05 -21.41
N LYS A 103 13.53 0.37 -20.35
CA LYS A 103 14.85 -0.30 -20.33
C LYS A 103 14.80 -1.81 -20.59
N LYS A 104 13.62 -2.46 -20.53
CA LYS A 104 13.44 -3.93 -20.64
C LYS A 104 14.37 -4.77 -19.74
N ARG A 105 14.97 -4.17 -18.71
CA ARG A 105 15.84 -4.82 -17.72
C ARG A 105 15.47 -4.28 -16.34
N LEU A 106 15.14 -5.19 -15.42
CA LEU A 106 14.98 -4.88 -14.00
C LEU A 106 16.35 -4.88 -13.33
N LEU A 107 16.56 -4.02 -12.33
CA LEU A 107 17.72 -4.12 -11.46
C LEU A 107 17.66 -5.43 -10.68
N ILE A 108 18.83 -6.06 -10.45
CA ILE A 108 18.93 -7.33 -9.71
C ILE A 108 18.29 -7.21 -8.32
N HIS A 109 18.51 -6.07 -7.65
CA HIS A 109 17.92 -5.79 -6.34
C HIS A 109 16.39 -5.75 -6.36
N THR A 110 15.78 -5.12 -7.38
CA THR A 110 14.32 -5.09 -7.59
C THR A 110 13.77 -6.48 -7.83
N LYS A 111 14.47 -7.29 -8.65
CA LYS A 111 14.05 -8.66 -8.99
C LYS A 111 14.04 -9.56 -7.75
N ILE A 112 15.07 -9.47 -6.91
CA ILE A 112 15.17 -10.25 -5.67
C ILE A 112 14.06 -9.86 -4.69
N THR A 113 13.84 -8.56 -4.47
CA THR A 113 12.77 -8.09 -3.57
C THR A 113 11.40 -8.57 -4.06
N LEU A 114 11.09 -8.45 -5.35
CA LEU A 114 9.82 -8.94 -5.90
C LEU A 114 9.64 -10.45 -5.74
N ILE A 115 10.65 -11.25 -6.08
CA ILE A 115 10.57 -12.71 -5.98
C ILE A 115 10.40 -13.15 -4.53
N THR A 116 11.14 -12.53 -3.60
CA THR A 116 11.06 -12.88 -2.18
C THR A 116 9.71 -12.48 -1.58
N THR A 117 9.21 -11.26 -1.83
CA THR A 117 7.91 -10.82 -1.32
C THR A 117 6.77 -11.68 -1.89
N VAL A 118 6.75 -11.93 -3.20
CA VAL A 118 5.71 -12.77 -3.82
C VAL A 118 5.83 -14.23 -3.38
N GLY A 119 7.04 -14.77 -3.28
CA GLY A 119 7.27 -16.13 -2.82
C GLY A 119 6.76 -16.37 -1.40
N ILE A 120 7.06 -15.46 -0.47
CA ILE A 120 6.57 -15.54 0.91
C ILE A 120 5.04 -15.45 0.96
N LEU A 121 4.43 -14.55 0.17
CA LEU A 121 2.97 -14.41 0.13
C LEU A 121 2.28 -15.68 -0.39
N ILE A 122 2.82 -16.30 -1.43
CA ILE A 122 2.27 -17.55 -1.98
C ILE A 122 2.40 -18.69 -0.96
N ILE A 123 3.57 -18.82 -0.31
CA ILE A 123 3.78 -19.85 0.72
C ILE A 123 2.81 -19.64 1.89
N ALA A 124 2.65 -18.40 2.35
CA ALA A 124 1.71 -18.07 3.42
C ALA A 124 0.26 -18.39 3.01
N PHE A 125 -0.14 -18.06 1.78
CA PHE A 125 -1.47 -18.37 1.26
C PHE A 125 -1.73 -19.88 1.19
N VAL A 126 -0.74 -20.70 0.81
CA VAL A 126 -0.90 -22.16 0.73
C VAL A 126 -0.95 -22.82 2.12
N LEU A 127 -0.18 -22.31 3.09
CA LEU A 127 -0.11 -22.90 4.43
C LEU A 127 -1.29 -22.51 5.32
N PHE A 128 -1.83 -21.30 5.15
CA PHE A 128 -2.86 -20.73 6.03
C PHE A 128 -4.21 -20.49 5.32
N GLY A 129 -4.28 -20.70 4.01
CA GLY A 129 -5.50 -20.57 3.21
C GLY A 129 -6.32 -21.85 3.10
#